data_AF-A0A1Q3JPP2-F1
#
_entry.id   AF-A0A1Q3JPP2-F1
#
_cell.length_a   1.000
_cell.length_b   1.000
_cell.length_c   1.000
_cell.angle_alpha   90.00
_cell.angle_beta   90.00
_cell.angle_gamma   90.00
#
_symmetry.space_group_name_H-M   'P 1'
#
loop_
_entity.id
_entity.type
_entity.pdbx_description
1 polymer ?
#
loop_
_entity_poly.entity_id
_entity_poly.type
_entity_poly.pdbx_seq_one_letter_code
_entity_poly.pdbx_strand_id
1 'polypeptide(L)'
;MIDPRLMALIDLDAAGRRRALYATGASRWRRMAIVGAASAETPDEIATWDTLGALAETWEIPKFPLAGRDVLALGLAPGPRIGALLAEIEAEWIAGDFAADAAALKARLASRARESH
;
A
#
# COMPACT_ATOMS: atom_id res chain seq x y z
N MET A 1 17.71 10.46 -19.29
CA MET A 1 16.34 10.90 -18.99
C MET A 1 15.84 10.03 -17.86
N ILE A 2 15.51 10.62 -16.71
CA ILE A 2 15.02 9.85 -15.57
C ILE A 2 13.62 9.34 -15.89
N ASP A 3 13.30 8.11 -15.47
CA ASP A 3 11.96 7.54 -15.67
C ASP A 3 10.92 8.43 -14.98
N PRO A 4 9.85 8.87 -15.68
CA PRO A 4 8.88 9.82 -15.13
C PRO A 4 8.11 9.27 -13.91
N ARG A 5 8.06 7.94 -13.74
CA ARG A 5 7.48 7.33 -12.53
C ARG A 5 8.38 7.49 -11.31
N LEU A 6 9.70 7.65 -11.50
CA LEU A 6 10.63 7.95 -10.42
C LEU A 6 10.45 9.38 -9.93
N MET A 7 10.33 10.35 -10.83
CA MET A 7 10.07 11.75 -10.47
C MET A 7 8.76 11.90 -9.68
N ALA A 8 7.71 11.19 -10.12
CA ALA A 8 6.44 11.19 -9.40
C ALA A 8 6.56 10.73 -7.94
N LEU A 9 7.53 9.87 -7.58
CA LEU A 9 7.71 9.43 -6.19
C LEU A 9 8.23 10.53 -5.26
N ILE A 10 9.03 11.45 -5.80
CA ILE A 10 9.56 12.58 -5.04
C ILE A 10 8.42 13.52 -4.63
N ASP A 11 7.50 13.78 -5.56
CA ASP A 11 6.38 14.70 -5.34
C ASP A 11 5.28 14.15 -4.44
N LEU A 12 5.27 12.83 -4.16
CA LEU A 12 4.29 12.22 -3.25
C LEU A 12 4.49 12.72 -1.81
N ASP A 13 3.37 12.95 -1.12
CA ASP A 13 3.35 13.12 0.32
C ASP A 13 3.76 11.82 1.05
N ALA A 14 3.94 11.91 2.38
CA ALA A 14 4.38 10.76 3.18
C ALA A 14 3.44 9.55 3.10
N ALA A 15 2.12 9.76 3.07
CA ALA A 15 1.14 8.69 2.90
C ALA A 15 1.18 8.14 1.46
N GLY A 16 1.30 9.01 0.46
CA GLY A 16 1.52 8.61 -0.93
C GLY A 16 2.72 7.69 -1.10
N ARG A 17 3.86 8.02 -0.48
CA ARG A 17 5.08 7.19 -0.51
C ARG A 17 4.87 5.84 0.18
N ARG A 18 4.19 5.78 1.33
CA ARG A 18 3.83 4.52 2.01
C ARG A 18 2.95 3.64 1.14
N ARG A 19 1.92 4.20 0.49
CA ARG A 19 1.05 3.46 -0.43
C ARG A 19 1.82 2.91 -1.64
N ALA A 20 2.72 3.71 -2.22
CA ALA A 20 3.56 3.28 -3.32
C ALA A 20 4.55 2.17 -2.90
N LEU A 21 5.15 2.29 -1.70
CA LEU A 21 6.01 1.27 -1.12
C LEU A 21 5.24 -0.03 -0.84
N TYR A 22 4.01 0.04 -0.32
CA TYR A 22 3.14 -1.13 -0.15
C TYR A 22 2.87 -1.84 -1.49
N ALA A 23 2.50 -1.09 -2.54
CA ALA A 23 2.16 -1.66 -3.84
C ALA A 23 3.37 -2.23 -4.61
N THR A 24 4.57 -1.66 -4.43
CA THR A 24 5.78 -2.08 -5.13
C THR A 24 6.60 -3.12 -4.38
N GLY A 25 6.49 -3.13 -3.05
CA GLY A 25 7.32 -3.93 -2.15
C GLY A 25 8.71 -3.34 -1.93
N ALA A 26 9.29 -3.64 -0.76
CA ALA A 26 10.57 -3.07 -0.31
C ALA A 26 11.74 -3.28 -1.30
N SER A 27 11.84 -4.47 -1.90
CA SER A 27 12.95 -4.79 -2.82
C SER A 27 12.92 -3.94 -4.10
N ARG A 28 11.73 -3.76 -4.69
CA ARG A 28 11.57 -2.94 -5.89
C ARG A 28 11.76 -1.46 -5.57
N TRP A 29 11.20 -1.03 -4.43
CA TRP A 29 11.37 0.33 -3.93
C TRP A 29 12.84 0.71 -3.72
N ARG A 30 13.63 -0.11 -3.04
CA ARG A 30 15.08 0.15 -2.87
C ARG A 30 15.80 0.30 -4.20
N ARG A 31 15.48 -0.56 -5.18
CA ARG A 31 16.07 -0.43 -6.53
C ARG A 31 15.71 0.91 -7.17
N MET A 32 14.46 1.33 -7.05
CA MET A 32 14.00 2.63 -7.58
C MET A 32 14.72 3.80 -6.90
N ALA A 33 14.91 3.74 -5.58
CA ALA A 33 15.68 4.75 -4.84
C ALA A 33 17.14 4.82 -5.30
N ILE A 34 17.82 3.67 -5.48
CA ILE A 34 19.21 3.61 -5.97
C ILE A 34 19.31 4.20 -7.38
N VAL A 35 18.41 3.83 -8.29
CA VAL A 35 18.39 4.34 -9.66
C VAL A 35 18.10 5.85 -9.68
N GLY A 36 17.19 6.31 -8.82
CA GLY A 36 16.87 7.72 -8.64
C GLY A 36 18.08 8.52 -8.16
N ALA A 37 18.73 8.08 -7.09
CA ALA A 37 19.93 8.71 -6.53
C ALA A 37 21.07 8.78 -7.56
N ALA A 38 21.29 7.71 -8.32
CA ALA A 38 22.32 7.68 -9.37
C ALA A 38 22.03 8.63 -10.55
N SER A 39 20.77 9.04 -10.71
CA SER A 39 20.35 9.94 -11.78
C SER A 39 20.16 11.38 -11.32
N ALA A 40 20.24 11.66 -10.02
CA ALA A 40 20.06 12.99 -9.45
C ALA A 40 21.17 13.96 -9.89
N GLU A 41 20.80 15.20 -10.19
CA GLU A 41 21.72 16.22 -10.69
C GLU A 41 22.12 17.20 -9.57
N THR A 42 21.33 17.26 -8.50
CA THR A 42 21.54 18.17 -7.36
C THR A 42 21.76 17.42 -6.05
N PRO A 43 22.49 18.00 -5.08
CA PRO A 43 22.63 17.43 -3.74
C PRO A 43 21.30 17.24 -3.00
N ASP A 44 20.31 18.10 -3.27
CA ASP A 44 18.98 18.04 -2.65
C ASP A 44 18.16 16.83 -3.15
N GLU A 45 18.23 16.55 -4.45
CA GLU A 45 17.63 15.35 -5.03
C GLU A 45 18.28 14.07 -4.49
N ILE A 46 19.61 14.05 -4.36
CA ILE A 46 20.33 12.91 -3.75
C ILE A 46 19.82 12.66 -2.33
N ALA A 47 19.73 13.70 -1.50
CA ALA A 47 19.23 13.58 -0.12
C ALA A 47 17.76 13.11 -0.07
N THR A 48 16.94 13.55 -1.03
CA THR A 48 15.56 13.08 -1.19
C THR A 48 15.50 11.60 -1.51
N TRP A 49 16.34 11.13 -2.44
CA TRP A 49 16.41 9.71 -2.79
C TRP A 49 16.94 8.83 -1.66
N ASP A 50 17.90 9.31 -0.87
CA ASP A 50 18.37 8.63 0.34
C ASP A 50 17.25 8.49 1.37
N THR A 51 16.47 9.55 1.58
CA THR A 51 15.29 9.54 2.47
C THR A 51 14.24 8.53 1.98
N LEU A 52 13.99 8.48 0.67
CA LEU A 52 13.11 7.49 0.08
C LEU A 52 13.67 6.07 0.28
N GLY A 53 14.96 5.84 0.07
CA GLY A 53 15.60 4.55 0.33
C GLY A 53 15.43 4.08 1.77
N ALA A 54 15.69 4.97 2.73
CA ALA A 54 15.55 4.72 4.16
C ALA A 54 14.12 4.36 4.56
N LEU A 55 13.09 4.89 3.88
CA LEU A 55 11.69 4.57 4.17
C LEU A 55 11.42 3.06 4.12
N ALA A 56 12.02 2.32 3.17
CA ALA A 56 11.84 0.87 3.07
C ALA A 56 12.58 0.06 4.15
N GLU A 57 13.42 0.71 4.94
CA GLU A 57 14.11 0.12 6.08
C GLU A 57 13.42 0.47 7.39
N THR A 58 12.94 1.71 7.52
CA THR A 58 12.33 2.21 8.76
C THR A 58 10.85 1.92 8.87
N TRP A 59 10.13 1.84 7.74
CA TRP A 59 8.70 1.58 7.74
C TRP A 59 8.43 0.09 7.47
N GLU A 60 7.91 -0.60 8.48
CA GLU A 60 7.45 -1.98 8.33
C GLU A 60 6.17 -2.00 7.50
N ILE A 61 6.23 -2.61 6.31
CA ILE A 61 5.08 -2.71 5.41
C ILE A 61 3.99 -3.51 6.15
N PRO A 62 2.85 -2.88 6.49
CA PRO A 62 1.82 -3.55 7.27
C PRO A 62 1.20 -4.67 6.44
N LYS A 63 0.79 -5.76 7.09
CA LYS A 63 0.10 -6.86 6.41
C LYS A 63 -1.40 -6.67 6.49
N PHE A 64 -2.11 -6.84 5.38
CA PHE A 64 -3.57 -6.79 5.40
C PHE A 64 -4.12 -7.85 6.38
N PRO A 65 -4.90 -7.45 7.41
CA PRO A 65 -5.21 -8.34 8.53
C PRO A 65 -6.41 -9.28 8.28
N LEU A 66 -7.11 -9.13 7.14
CA LEU A 66 -8.26 -9.97 6.79
C LEU A 66 -7.86 -11.10 5.84
N ALA A 67 -8.55 -12.22 5.95
CA ALA A 67 -8.41 -13.35 5.04
C ALA A 67 -9.77 -13.87 4.57
N GLY A 68 -9.78 -14.75 3.56
CA GLY A 68 -11.02 -15.35 3.03
C GLY A 68 -11.90 -16.01 4.10
N ARG A 69 -11.28 -16.57 5.15
CA ARG A 69 -12.00 -17.14 6.31
C ARG A 69 -12.88 -16.13 7.04
N ASP A 70 -12.49 -14.86 7.12
CA ASP A 70 -13.28 -13.81 7.78
C ASP A 70 -14.55 -13.51 6.98
N VAL A 71 -14.47 -13.64 5.65
CA VAL A 71 -15.62 -13.48 4.74
C VAL A 71 -16.55 -14.72 4.79
N LEU A 72 -15.97 -15.92 4.83
CA LEU A 72 -16.73 -17.17 4.98
C LEU A 72 -17.49 -17.23 6.30
N ALA A 73 -16.90 -16.71 7.39
CA ALA A 73 -17.55 -16.60 8.69
C ALA A 73 -18.80 -15.69 8.69
N LEU A 74 -18.92 -14.79 7.70
CA LEU A 74 -20.09 -13.94 7.51
C LEU A 74 -21.19 -14.61 6.67
N GLY A 75 -20.99 -15.85 6.22
CA GLY A 75 -21.98 -16.63 5.48
C GLY A 75 -21.99 -16.41 3.96
N LEU A 76 -20.98 -15.73 3.40
CA LEU A 76 -20.84 -15.64 1.94
C LEU A 76 -20.39 -16.96 1.34
N ALA A 77 -20.99 -17.34 0.21
CA ALA A 77 -20.59 -18.52 -0.53
C ALA A 77 -19.15 -18.37 -1.08
N PRO A 78 -18.33 -19.44 -1.06
CA PRO A 78 -17.01 -19.41 -1.66
C PRO A 78 -17.10 -19.08 -3.15
N GLY A 79 -16.30 -18.12 -3.60
CA GLY A 79 -16.29 -17.69 -4.99
C GLY A 79 -15.47 -16.41 -5.23
N PRO A 80 -15.36 -15.96 -6.50
CA PRO A 80 -14.56 -14.79 -6.88
C PRO A 80 -15.01 -13.51 -6.16
N ARG A 81 -16.28 -13.45 -5.70
CA ARG A 81 -16.83 -12.32 -4.92
C ARG A 81 -16.08 -12.10 -3.61
N ILE A 82 -15.58 -13.15 -2.96
CA ILE A 82 -14.80 -13.02 -1.71
C ILE A 82 -13.52 -12.23 -1.96
N GLY A 83 -12.79 -12.58 -3.02
CA GLY A 83 -11.56 -11.87 -3.40
C GLY A 83 -11.82 -10.42 -3.78
N ALA A 84 -12.88 -10.16 -4.53
CA ALA A 84 -13.29 -8.79 -4.89
C ALA A 84 -13.59 -7.94 -3.65
N LEU A 85 -14.37 -8.47 -2.70
CA LEU A 85 -14.72 -7.75 -1.49
C LEU A 85 -13.50 -7.49 -0.59
N LEU A 86 -12.59 -8.46 -0.46
CA LEU A 86 -11.33 -8.27 0.27
C LEU A 86 -10.46 -7.20 -0.39
N ALA A 87 -10.36 -7.20 -1.72
CA ALA A 87 -9.59 -6.20 -2.46
C ALA A 87 -10.18 -4.79 -2.31
N GLU A 88 -11.50 -4.65 -2.28
CA GLU A 88 -12.16 -3.37 -2.00
C GLU A 88 -11.82 -2.85 -0.60
N ILE A 89 -11.94 -3.72 0.42
CA ILE A 89 -11.61 -3.35 1.81
C ILE A 89 -10.12 -3.04 1.97
N GLU A 90 -9.24 -3.77 1.28
CA GLU A 90 -7.81 -3.50 1.26
C GLU A 90 -7.50 -2.14 0.61
N ALA A 91 -8.15 -1.81 -0.51
CA ALA A 91 -7.99 -0.52 -1.16
C ALA A 91 -8.42 0.64 -0.24
N GLU A 92 -9.53 0.50 0.49
CA GLU A 92 -9.96 1.49 1.48
C GLU A 92 -8.99 1.61 2.66
N TRP A 93 -8.40 0.49 3.08
CA TRP A 93 -7.39 0.48 4.14
C TRP A 93 -6.11 1.20 3.71
N ILE A 94 -5.64 0.96 2.49
CA ILE A 94 -4.51 1.67 1.87
C ILE A 94 -4.83 3.17 1.72
N ALA A 95 -6.04 3.51 1.28
CA ALA A 95 -6.50 4.88 1.16
C ALA A 95 -6.57 5.59 2.53
N GLY A 96 -6.90 4.86 3.59
CA GLY A 96 -6.85 5.33 4.98
C GLY A 96 -5.45 5.33 5.60
N ASP A 97 -4.38 5.19 4.80
CA ASP A 97 -2.98 5.15 5.25
C ASP A 97 -2.74 4.09 6.34
N PHE A 98 -3.38 2.92 6.16
CA PHE A 98 -3.22 1.75 7.02
C PHE A 98 -3.71 1.96 8.47
N ALA A 99 -4.49 3.01 8.73
CA ALA A 99 -4.91 3.39 10.08
C ALA A 99 -5.96 2.46 10.71
N ALA A 100 -6.76 1.77 9.90
CA ALA A 100 -7.82 0.89 10.42
C ALA A 100 -7.23 -0.44 10.90
N ASP A 101 -7.66 -0.88 12.08
CA ASP A 101 -7.29 -2.16 12.67
C ASP A 101 -8.19 -3.30 12.16
N ALA A 102 -7.84 -4.54 12.54
CA ALA A 102 -8.55 -5.71 12.10
C ALA A 102 -10.04 -5.70 12.50
N ALA A 103 -10.42 -5.17 13.67
CA ALA A 103 -11.82 -5.12 14.08
C ALA A 103 -12.61 -4.10 13.26
N ALA A 104 -12.05 -2.92 13.02
CA ALA A 104 -12.66 -1.92 12.14
C ALA A 104 -12.86 -2.44 10.71
N LEU A 105 -11.86 -3.15 10.15
CA LEU A 105 -11.96 -3.73 8.82
C LEU A 105 -13.00 -4.86 8.75
N LYS A 106 -13.12 -5.71 9.78
CA LYS A 106 -14.18 -6.73 9.86
C LYS A 106 -15.58 -6.12 9.94
N ALA A 107 -15.75 -5.03 10.71
CA ALA A 107 -17.02 -4.34 10.79
C ALA A 107 -17.44 -3.79 9.42
N ARG A 108 -16.51 -3.18 8.68
CA ARG A 108 -16.75 -2.70 7.30
C ARG A 108 -17.09 -3.83 6.34
N LEU A 109 -16.35 -4.94 6.41
CA LEU A 109 -16.62 -6.14 5.63
C LEU A 109 -18.04 -6.67 5.87
N ALA A 110 -18.47 -6.73 7.13
CA ALA A 110 -19.81 -7.17 7.50
C ALA A 110 -20.91 -6.22 7.01
N SER A 111 -20.67 -4.91 6.99
CA SER A 111 -21.62 -3.94 6.43
C SER A 111 -21.80 -4.15 4.92
N ARG A 112 -20.69 -4.25 4.16
CA ARG A 112 -20.72 -4.44 2.70
C ARG A 112 -21.32 -5.78 2.28
N ALA A 113 -21.09 -6.83 3.07
CA ALA A 113 -21.70 -8.14 2.87
C ALA A 113 -23.24 -8.08 2.92
N ARG A 114 -23.81 -7.25 3.79
CA ARG A 114 -25.26 -7.07 3.92
C ARG A 114 -25.85 -6.21 2.80
N GLU A 115 -25.11 -5.22 2.31
CA GLU A 115 -25.53 -4.36 1.19
C GLU A 115 -25.52 -5.10 -0.16
N SER A 116 -24.77 -6.21 -0.25
CA SER A 116 -24.65 -7.04 -1.46
C SER A 116 -25.65 -8.21 -1.49
N HIS A 117 -26.58 -8.29 -0.54
CA HIS A 117 -27.57 -9.37 -0.38
C HIS A 117 -28.98 -8.85 -0.65
#